data_AF-A0A519QSX4-F1
#
_entry.id   AF-A0A519QSX4-F1
#
_cell.length_a   1.000
_cell.length_b   1.000
_cell.length_c   1.000
_cell.angle_alpha   90.00
_cell.angle_beta   90.00
_cell.angle_gamma   90.00
#
_symmetry.space_group_name_H-M   'P 1'
#
loop_
_entity.id
_entity.type
_entity.pdbx_description
1 polymer ?
#
loop_
_entity_poly.entity_id
_entity_poly.type
_entity_poly.pdbx_seq_one_letter_code
_entity_poly.pdbx_strand_id
1 'polypeptide(L)'
;MTVASRLKHSIIGLVLLTTGAFGQMPSVKTFDKDSLQADALLMLKSFEEVQVNSYLHISKSELLRKKDSIFNTIPTRVDQRRAFVTLSEIAALIKDAHTYVDNYAPIVISYQKSRVFPLGIQYEATDKSLVITNKFNGGGSVKPGAILISINGYNAQQLFQQATDLQGGLAAYKTNEAKNNFPYHLYLFGIHAPFEIAYQQQDGAIQKETLEGITYPDYLAANQLAPVPNFSFKLLPKRIGYINFNAMSGMKKFKVFLDSIFTILRK
;
A
#
# COMPACT_ATOMS: atom_id res chain seq x y z
N MET A 1 48.64 -60.20 41.29
CA MET A 1 48.82 -61.27 40.28
C MET A 1 47.60 -61.19 39.36
N THR A 2 47.65 -60.93 38.06
CA THR A 2 48.73 -60.94 37.06
C THR A 2 48.30 -60.02 35.91
N VAL A 3 49.30 -59.46 35.22
CA VAL A 3 49.25 -58.54 34.09
C VAL A 3 48.88 -59.25 32.77
N ALA A 4 48.14 -58.56 31.89
CA ALA A 4 48.27 -58.49 30.41
C ALA A 4 46.88 -58.20 29.79
N SER A 5 46.65 -57.40 28.75
CA SER A 5 47.52 -56.85 27.71
C SER A 5 46.90 -55.56 27.11
N ARG A 6 47.72 -54.83 26.36
CA ARG A 6 47.46 -53.53 25.72
C ARG A 6 46.58 -53.66 24.48
N LEU A 7 45.72 -52.68 24.22
CA LEU A 7 45.45 -52.22 22.86
C LEU A 7 45.14 -50.71 22.83
N LYS A 8 45.99 -49.97 22.12
CA LYS A 8 45.87 -48.56 21.78
C LYS A 8 44.96 -48.41 20.57
N HIS A 9 43.84 -47.71 20.65
CA HIS A 9 43.15 -47.05 19.53
C HIS A 9 42.42 -45.84 20.11
N SER A 10 42.95 -44.63 19.90
CA SER A 10 42.54 -43.68 18.86
C SER A 10 41.13 -43.15 19.06
N ILE A 11 41.10 -41.88 19.45
CA ILE A 11 39.97 -40.96 19.54
C ILE A 11 39.23 -40.93 18.20
N ILE A 12 37.94 -41.29 18.21
CA ILE A 12 36.95 -40.71 17.29
C ILE A 12 35.71 -40.41 18.13
N GLY A 13 35.69 -39.22 18.73
CA GLY A 13 34.46 -38.63 19.21
C GLY A 13 33.66 -38.15 18.00
N LEU A 14 32.58 -38.87 17.69
CA LEU A 14 31.61 -38.43 16.68
C LEU A 14 30.80 -37.26 17.28
N VAL A 15 31.29 -36.04 17.07
CA VAL A 15 30.49 -34.83 17.29
C VAL A 15 29.51 -34.74 16.13
N LEU A 16 28.25 -35.11 16.40
CA LEU A 16 27.13 -34.74 15.55
C LEU A 16 26.95 -33.22 15.63
N LEU A 17 27.61 -32.51 14.70
CA LEU A 17 27.24 -31.14 14.36
C LEU A 17 25.85 -31.22 13.71
N THR A 18 24.83 -30.95 14.51
CA THR A 18 23.51 -30.62 13.98
C THR A 18 23.66 -29.33 13.18
N THR A 19 23.83 -29.48 11.87
CA THR A 19 23.68 -28.40 10.90
C THR A 19 22.36 -27.71 11.22
N GLY A 20 22.43 -26.42 11.54
CA GLY A 20 21.27 -25.62 11.89
C GLY A 20 20.16 -25.86 10.89
N ALA A 21 18.95 -26.07 11.41
CA ALA A 21 17.75 -26.06 10.62
C ALA A 21 17.74 -24.74 9.84
N PHE A 22 18.02 -24.80 8.54
CA PHE A 22 17.62 -23.76 7.62
C PHE A 22 16.11 -23.63 7.79
N GLY A 23 15.67 -22.61 8.50
CA GLY A 23 14.26 -22.27 8.57
C GLY A 23 13.78 -22.15 7.14
N GLN A 24 12.89 -23.05 6.72
CA GLN A 24 12.24 -22.94 5.42
C GLN A 24 11.56 -21.58 5.42
N MET A 25 12.08 -20.64 4.62
CA MET A 25 11.33 -19.44 4.32
C MET A 25 9.98 -19.91 3.78
N PRO A 26 8.84 -19.42 4.32
CA PRO A 26 7.54 -19.83 3.83
C PRO A 26 7.51 -19.62 2.33
N SER A 27 7.29 -20.70 1.58
CA SER A 27 7.37 -20.68 0.13
C SER A 27 6.40 -19.63 -0.41
N VAL A 28 6.93 -18.62 -1.10
CA VAL A 28 6.09 -17.61 -1.75
C VAL A 28 5.18 -18.32 -2.74
N LYS A 29 3.86 -18.18 -2.55
CA LYS A 29 2.88 -18.79 -3.46
C LYS A 29 3.07 -18.20 -4.86
N THR A 30 3.17 -19.08 -5.85
CA THR A 30 3.29 -18.71 -7.26
C THR A 30 2.07 -19.17 -8.05
N PHE A 31 1.78 -18.48 -9.14
CA PHE A 31 0.62 -18.68 -9.99
C PHE A 31 1.07 -18.76 -11.46
N ASP A 32 0.45 -19.66 -12.21
CA ASP A 32 0.62 -19.74 -13.65
C ASP A 32 -0.21 -18.66 -14.35
N LYS A 33 0.36 -18.06 -15.40
CA LYS A 33 -0.27 -16.99 -16.19
C LYS A 33 -1.64 -17.41 -16.71
N ASP A 34 -1.76 -18.62 -17.26
CA ASP A 34 -3.00 -19.10 -17.87
C ASP A 34 -4.12 -19.22 -16.83
N SER A 35 -3.79 -19.67 -15.61
CA SER A 35 -4.74 -19.69 -14.49
C SER A 35 -5.18 -18.28 -14.10
N LEU A 36 -4.26 -17.33 -14.01
CA LEU A 36 -4.60 -15.93 -13.72
C LEU A 36 -5.44 -15.28 -14.82
N GLN A 37 -5.24 -15.66 -16.09
CA GLN A 37 -6.08 -15.21 -17.19
C GLN A 37 -7.51 -15.72 -17.05
N ALA A 38 -7.69 -16.99 -16.66
CA ALA A 38 -9.00 -17.55 -16.38
C ALA A 38 -9.67 -16.85 -15.18
N ASP A 39 -8.92 -16.62 -14.10
CA ASP A 39 -9.40 -15.88 -12.92
C ASP A 39 -9.81 -14.45 -13.27
N ALA A 40 -9.04 -13.75 -14.11
CA ALA A 40 -9.37 -12.41 -14.58
C ALA A 40 -10.67 -12.39 -15.40
N LEU A 41 -10.90 -13.40 -16.26
CA LEU A 41 -12.15 -13.51 -17.00
C LEU A 41 -13.34 -13.79 -16.10
N LEU A 42 -13.17 -14.65 -15.09
CA LEU A 42 -14.20 -14.91 -14.08
C LEU A 42 -14.53 -13.62 -13.30
N MET A 43 -13.49 -12.90 -12.84
CA MET A 43 -13.63 -11.62 -12.15
C MET A 43 -14.41 -10.60 -12.99
N LEU A 44 -14.02 -10.40 -14.25
CA LEU A 44 -14.72 -9.47 -15.15
C LEU A 44 -16.18 -9.88 -15.37
N LYS A 45 -16.44 -11.18 -15.55
CA LYS A 45 -17.82 -11.69 -15.66
C LYS A 45 -18.63 -11.40 -14.39
N SER A 46 -18.05 -11.57 -13.20
CA SER A 46 -18.72 -11.22 -11.94
C SER A 46 -19.01 -9.73 -11.83
N PHE A 47 -18.12 -8.85 -12.34
CA PHE A 47 -18.39 -7.42 -12.40
C PHE A 47 -19.55 -7.09 -13.36
N GLU A 48 -19.62 -7.77 -14.51
CA GLU A 48 -20.75 -7.63 -15.45
C GLU A 48 -22.10 -8.04 -14.84
N GLU A 49 -22.11 -9.06 -13.99
CA GLU A 49 -23.33 -9.61 -13.38
C GLU A 49 -23.84 -8.75 -12.22
N VAL A 50 -22.95 -8.09 -11.49
CA VAL A 50 -23.30 -7.36 -10.26
C VAL A 50 -23.40 -5.84 -10.47
N GLN A 51 -22.60 -5.27 -11.38
CA GLN A 51 -22.52 -3.82 -11.52
C GLN A 51 -23.53 -3.26 -12.50
N VAL A 52 -24.14 -2.16 -12.09
CA VAL A 52 -24.95 -1.35 -13.00
C VAL A 52 -24.00 -0.64 -13.97
N ASN A 53 -24.05 -1.03 -15.24
CA ASN A 53 -23.30 -0.41 -16.33
C ASN A 53 -21.76 -0.51 -16.21
N SER A 54 -21.22 -1.72 -16.09
CA SER A 54 -19.77 -2.02 -16.03
C SER A 54 -18.95 -1.47 -17.21
N TYR A 55 -19.62 -1.02 -18.27
CA TYR A 55 -19.01 -0.47 -19.49
C TYR A 55 -19.21 1.03 -19.68
N LEU A 56 -19.60 1.76 -18.62
CA LEU A 56 -19.84 3.20 -18.67
C LEU A 56 -18.61 3.98 -19.18
N HIS A 57 -17.40 3.56 -18.82
CA HIS A 57 -16.16 4.29 -19.09
C HIS A 57 -15.16 3.55 -19.99
N ILE A 58 -15.51 2.35 -20.44
CA ILE A 58 -14.69 1.49 -21.30
C ILE A 58 -15.60 0.51 -22.06
N SER A 59 -15.33 0.30 -23.35
CA SER A 59 -16.04 -0.75 -24.09
C SER A 59 -15.54 -2.15 -23.71
N LYS A 60 -16.39 -3.17 -23.83
CA LYS A 60 -16.00 -4.57 -23.56
C LYS A 60 -14.78 -5.01 -24.38
N SER A 61 -14.74 -4.67 -25.66
CA SER A 61 -13.63 -5.00 -26.55
C SER A 61 -12.33 -4.30 -26.15
N GLU A 62 -12.39 -3.03 -25.75
CA GLU A 62 -11.22 -2.30 -25.27
C GLU A 62 -10.71 -2.87 -23.93
N LEU A 63 -11.61 -3.21 -23.01
CA LEU A 63 -11.29 -3.83 -21.72
C LEU A 63 -10.53 -5.15 -21.93
N LEU A 64 -11.07 -6.04 -22.77
CA LEU A 64 -10.42 -7.33 -23.07
C LEU A 64 -9.05 -7.15 -23.74
N ARG A 65 -8.93 -6.22 -24.69
CA ARG A 65 -7.64 -5.90 -25.33
C ARG A 65 -6.60 -5.39 -24.32
N LYS A 66 -7.00 -4.52 -23.40
CA LYS A 66 -6.10 -4.01 -22.35
C LYS A 66 -5.73 -5.09 -21.34
N LYS A 67 -6.67 -5.95 -20.94
CA LYS A 67 -6.40 -7.16 -20.14
C LYS A 67 -5.32 -8.01 -20.80
N ASP A 68 -5.46 -8.33 -22.09
CA ASP A 68 -4.48 -9.13 -22.82
C ASP A 68 -3.11 -8.45 -22.88
N SER A 69 -3.10 -7.13 -23.10
CA SER A 69 -1.86 -6.33 -23.08
C SER A 69 -1.15 -6.41 -21.73
N ILE A 70 -1.88 -6.36 -20.60
CA ILE A 70 -1.33 -6.51 -19.26
C ILE A 70 -0.70 -7.90 -19.08
N PHE A 71 -1.40 -8.97 -19.45
CA PHE A 71 -0.88 -10.35 -19.35
C PHE A 71 0.32 -10.64 -20.25
N ASN A 72 0.48 -9.89 -21.35
CA ASN A 72 1.66 -9.98 -22.20
C ASN A 72 2.92 -9.41 -21.52
N THR A 73 2.78 -8.59 -20.48
CA THR A 73 3.93 -8.01 -19.75
C THR A 73 4.47 -8.91 -18.63
N ILE A 74 3.72 -9.92 -18.20
CA ILE A 74 4.12 -10.78 -17.08
C ILE A 74 4.75 -12.09 -17.57
N PRO A 75 5.67 -12.72 -16.82
CA PRO A 75 6.21 -14.04 -17.16
C PRO A 75 5.16 -15.16 -17.02
N THR A 76 5.48 -16.37 -17.46
CA THR A 76 4.59 -17.56 -17.37
C THR A 76 4.22 -17.89 -15.93
N ARG A 77 5.09 -17.58 -14.97
CA ARG A 77 4.85 -17.77 -13.53
C ARG A 77 5.16 -16.51 -12.77
N VAL A 78 4.25 -16.10 -11.89
CA VAL A 78 4.40 -14.91 -11.04
C VAL A 78 4.16 -15.24 -9.58
N ASP A 79 4.71 -14.43 -8.68
CA ASP A 79 4.38 -14.53 -7.26
C ASP A 79 2.99 -13.94 -6.94
N GLN A 80 2.51 -14.16 -5.72
CA GLN A 80 1.23 -13.65 -5.24
C GLN A 80 1.08 -12.12 -5.31
N ARG A 81 2.15 -11.35 -5.14
CA ARG A 81 2.07 -9.86 -5.19
C ARG A 81 1.88 -9.41 -6.63
N ARG A 82 2.66 -9.98 -7.56
CA ARG A 82 2.52 -9.64 -8.98
C ARG A 82 1.19 -10.14 -9.54
N ALA A 83 0.69 -11.29 -9.09
CA ALA A 83 -0.67 -11.74 -9.40
C ALA A 83 -1.73 -10.74 -8.92
N PHE A 84 -1.63 -10.29 -7.67
CA PHE A 84 -2.53 -9.29 -7.10
C PHE A 84 -2.50 -7.97 -7.88
N VAL A 85 -1.31 -7.40 -8.13
CA VAL A 85 -1.13 -6.18 -8.93
C VAL A 85 -1.74 -6.33 -10.32
N THR A 86 -1.51 -7.45 -10.99
CA THR A 86 -2.06 -7.72 -12.34
C THR A 86 -3.59 -7.67 -12.35
N LEU A 87 -4.24 -8.32 -11.38
CA LEU A 87 -5.70 -8.32 -11.29
C LEU A 87 -6.25 -6.95 -10.89
N SER A 88 -5.57 -6.22 -10.00
CA SER A 88 -5.92 -4.85 -9.63
C SER A 88 -5.83 -3.88 -10.82
N GLU A 89 -4.79 -3.98 -11.64
CA GLU A 89 -4.66 -3.19 -12.89
C GLU A 89 -5.85 -3.42 -13.82
N ILE A 90 -6.28 -4.68 -13.96
CA ILE A 90 -7.43 -5.04 -14.81
C ILE A 90 -8.74 -4.50 -14.21
N ALA A 91 -8.96 -4.65 -12.90
CA ALA A 91 -10.15 -4.13 -12.23
C ALA A 91 -10.26 -2.60 -12.35
N ALA A 92 -9.14 -1.89 -12.20
CA ALA A 92 -9.08 -0.43 -12.32
C ALA A 92 -9.49 0.09 -13.72
N LEU A 93 -9.43 -0.74 -14.77
CA LEU A 93 -9.88 -0.37 -16.12
C LEU A 93 -11.38 -0.05 -16.19
N ILE A 94 -12.19 -0.61 -15.28
CA ILE A 94 -13.63 -0.31 -15.16
C ILE A 94 -13.86 1.15 -14.72
N LYS A 95 -12.86 1.75 -14.06
CA LYS A 95 -12.86 3.15 -13.58
C LYS A 95 -13.99 3.47 -12.59
N ASP A 96 -14.48 2.48 -11.86
CA ASP A 96 -15.38 2.68 -10.73
C ASP A 96 -14.64 2.50 -9.40
N ALA A 97 -14.93 3.37 -8.43
CA ALA A 97 -14.23 3.40 -7.13
C ALA A 97 -14.64 2.23 -6.20
N HIS A 98 -15.75 1.56 -6.50
CA HIS A 98 -16.27 0.41 -5.74
C HIS A 98 -15.95 -0.92 -6.43
N THR A 99 -15.15 -0.88 -7.51
CA THR A 99 -14.70 -2.04 -8.29
C THR A 99 -13.22 -2.25 -8.08
N TYR A 100 -12.86 -3.20 -7.22
CA TYR A 100 -11.46 -3.47 -6.91
C TYR A 100 -11.26 -4.92 -6.50
N VAL A 101 -10.01 -5.36 -6.55
CA VAL A 101 -9.59 -6.63 -5.95
C VAL A 101 -9.35 -6.38 -4.47
N ASP A 102 -10.13 -7.03 -3.61
CA ASP A 102 -10.00 -6.88 -2.17
C ASP A 102 -8.70 -7.50 -1.64
N ASN A 103 -8.25 -7.04 -0.48
CA ASN A 103 -7.00 -7.43 0.13
C ASN A 103 -6.86 -8.94 0.32
N TYR A 104 -5.75 -9.49 -0.15
CA TYR A 104 -5.40 -10.89 0.06
C TYR A 104 -4.64 -11.07 1.37
N ALA A 105 -5.23 -11.77 2.35
CA ALA A 105 -4.71 -11.86 3.72
C ALA A 105 -3.22 -12.28 3.82
N PRO A 106 -2.70 -13.25 3.03
CA PRO A 106 -1.27 -13.57 3.05
C PRO A 106 -0.35 -12.40 2.66
N ILE A 107 -0.76 -11.55 1.72
CA ILE A 107 0.00 -10.35 1.34
C ILE A 107 -0.02 -9.34 2.49
N VAL A 108 -1.19 -9.09 3.08
CA VAL A 108 -1.35 -8.15 4.20
C VAL A 108 -0.50 -8.59 5.40
N ILE A 109 -0.58 -9.86 5.80
CA ILE A 109 0.19 -10.40 6.91
C ILE A 109 1.70 -10.27 6.64
N SER A 110 2.14 -10.54 5.41
CA SER A 110 3.54 -10.41 5.05
C SER A 110 4.01 -8.95 5.04
N TYR A 111 3.17 -8.02 4.58
CA TYR A 111 3.43 -6.58 4.66
C TYR A 111 3.55 -6.10 6.11
N GLN A 112 2.64 -6.50 6.98
CA GLN A 112 2.64 -6.13 8.40
C GLN A 112 3.87 -6.66 9.17
N LYS A 113 4.49 -7.74 8.67
CA LYS A 113 5.76 -8.28 9.20
C LYS A 113 7.00 -7.62 8.59
N SER A 114 6.85 -6.85 7.51
CA SER A 114 7.95 -6.16 6.84
C SER A 114 8.27 -4.81 7.49
N ARG A 115 9.39 -4.21 7.08
CA ARG A 115 9.70 -2.81 7.40
C ARG A 115 8.96 -1.88 6.45
N VAL A 116 8.20 -0.95 7.01
CA VAL A 116 7.34 -0.01 6.30
C VAL A 116 8.11 1.24 5.93
N PHE A 117 7.83 1.80 4.75
CA PHE A 117 8.41 3.05 4.29
C PHE A 117 8.07 4.19 5.27
N PRO A 118 9.06 4.89 5.85
CA PRO A 118 8.86 5.72 7.03
C PRO A 118 8.55 7.19 6.70
N LEU A 119 8.12 7.50 5.47
CA LEU A 119 7.81 8.87 5.04
C LEU A 119 6.35 8.98 4.59
N GLY A 120 5.69 10.04 5.05
CA GLY A 120 4.42 10.49 4.49
C GLY A 120 4.67 11.33 3.25
N ILE A 121 3.82 11.20 2.24
CA ILE A 121 3.91 11.95 0.98
C ILE A 121 2.63 12.71 0.68
N GLN A 122 2.75 13.76 -0.12
CA GLN A 122 1.66 14.47 -0.77
C GLN A 122 2.01 14.62 -2.25
N TYR A 123 1.02 14.39 -3.12
CA TYR A 123 1.18 14.62 -4.55
C TYR A 123 0.73 16.04 -4.90
N GLU A 124 1.61 16.80 -5.52
CA GLU A 124 1.31 18.14 -6.03
C GLU A 124 1.00 18.05 -7.53
N ALA A 125 -0.27 18.30 -7.90
CA ALA A 125 -0.72 18.09 -9.27
C ALA A 125 -0.12 19.08 -10.28
N THR A 126 0.30 20.27 -9.83
CA THR A 126 0.79 21.36 -10.69
C THR A 126 2.11 21.02 -11.35
N ASP A 127 3.06 20.49 -10.58
CA ASP A 127 4.39 20.09 -11.07
C ASP A 127 4.62 18.57 -11.04
N LYS A 128 3.60 17.82 -10.64
CA LYS A 128 3.58 16.36 -10.51
C LYS A 128 4.64 15.86 -9.52
N SER A 129 5.01 16.65 -8.52
CA SER A 129 6.01 16.29 -7.51
C SER A 129 5.41 15.49 -6.35
N LEU A 130 6.28 14.73 -5.67
CA LEU A 130 5.95 14.05 -4.41
C LEU A 130 6.65 14.77 -3.27
N VAL A 131 5.89 15.56 -2.51
CA VAL A 131 6.40 16.32 -1.38
C VAL A 131 6.33 15.44 -0.13
N ILE A 132 7.44 15.36 0.61
CA ILE A 132 7.49 14.66 1.88
C ILE A 132 6.74 15.50 2.90
N THR A 133 5.68 14.96 3.51
CA THR A 133 4.86 15.67 4.49
C THR A 133 5.26 15.34 5.92
N ASN A 134 5.65 14.10 6.16
CA ASN A 134 5.96 13.58 7.47
C ASN A 134 7.14 12.63 7.41
N LYS A 135 7.83 12.50 8.55
CA LYS A 135 8.88 11.54 8.77
C LYS A 135 8.61 10.79 10.06
N PHE A 136 8.37 9.50 9.96
CA PHE A 136 7.99 8.63 11.06
C PHE A 136 9.26 7.97 11.61
N ASN A 137 9.80 8.48 12.73
CA ASN A 137 10.87 7.91 13.58
C ASN A 137 11.83 6.87 12.95
N GLY A 138 12.47 7.21 11.82
CA GLY A 138 13.30 6.28 11.03
C GLY A 138 14.77 6.66 10.86
N GLY A 139 15.31 7.57 11.68
CA GLY A 139 16.64 8.15 11.44
C GLY A 139 16.69 9.00 10.16
N GLY A 140 17.88 9.34 9.66
CA GLY A 140 18.05 10.15 8.43
C GLY A 140 17.95 11.65 8.66
N SER A 141 18.19 12.42 7.60
CA SER A 141 18.29 13.89 7.58
C SER A 141 17.22 14.57 6.74
N VAL A 142 16.41 13.80 5.98
CA VAL A 142 15.30 14.34 5.19
C VAL A 142 14.29 15.06 6.08
N LYS A 143 13.77 16.19 5.57
CA LYS A 143 12.82 17.06 6.26
C LYS A 143 11.51 17.15 5.48
N PRO A 144 10.37 17.35 6.16
CA PRO A 144 9.13 17.74 5.49
C PRO A 144 9.32 18.95 4.56
N GLY A 145 8.64 18.93 3.42
CA GLY A 145 8.78 19.91 2.34
C GLY A 145 9.81 19.54 1.27
N ALA A 146 10.66 18.53 1.49
CA ALA A 146 11.56 18.02 0.45
C ALA A 146 10.79 17.26 -0.65
N ILE A 147 11.31 17.30 -1.88
CA ILE A 147 10.73 16.58 -3.02
C ILE A 147 11.38 15.20 -3.12
N LEU A 148 10.60 14.13 -3.04
CA LEU A 148 11.04 12.76 -3.20
C LEU A 148 11.25 12.45 -4.69
N ILE A 149 12.49 12.09 -5.06
CA ILE A 149 12.89 11.83 -6.46
C ILE A 149 12.89 10.33 -6.76
N SER A 150 13.50 9.53 -5.89
CA SER A 150 13.61 8.08 -6.10
C SER A 150 13.60 7.29 -4.81
N ILE A 151 13.20 6.01 -4.90
CA ILE A 151 13.28 5.01 -3.83
C ILE A 151 13.89 3.74 -4.45
N ASN A 152 14.97 3.21 -3.86
CA ASN A 152 15.70 2.02 -4.31
C ASN A 152 16.08 2.08 -5.79
N GLY A 153 16.49 3.26 -6.26
CA GLY A 153 16.85 3.50 -7.67
C GLY A 153 15.67 3.69 -8.63
N TYR A 154 14.42 3.47 -8.19
CA TYR A 154 13.22 3.70 -8.99
C TYR A 154 12.72 5.12 -8.82
N ASN A 155 12.24 5.73 -9.91
CA ASN A 155 11.64 7.05 -9.89
C ASN A 155 10.35 7.05 -9.03
N ALA A 156 10.28 7.91 -8.03
CA ALA A 156 9.19 7.93 -7.06
C ALA A 156 7.86 8.34 -7.69
N GLN A 157 7.89 9.30 -8.63
CA GLN A 157 6.69 9.71 -9.37
C GLN A 157 6.12 8.55 -10.20
N GLN A 158 6.97 7.75 -10.85
CA GLN A 158 6.53 6.57 -11.59
C GLN A 158 5.92 5.51 -10.66
N LEU A 159 6.52 5.26 -9.50
CA LEU A 159 5.95 4.36 -8.49
C LEU A 159 4.57 4.85 -7.99
N PHE A 160 4.43 6.16 -7.78
CA PHE A 160 3.15 6.75 -7.37
C PHE A 160 2.10 6.70 -8.49
N GLN A 161 2.52 6.89 -9.74
CA GLN A 161 1.63 6.72 -10.89
C GLN A 161 1.18 5.25 -11.01
N GLN A 162 2.07 4.28 -10.83
CA GLN A 162 1.70 2.87 -10.79
C GLN A 162 0.68 2.58 -9.69
N ALA A 163 0.89 3.10 -8.47
CA ALA A 163 -0.07 2.98 -7.37
C ALA A 163 -1.44 3.58 -7.71
N THR A 164 -1.44 4.73 -8.39
CA THR A 164 -2.64 5.41 -8.89
C THR A 164 -3.35 4.58 -9.97
N ASP A 165 -2.60 3.90 -10.84
CA ASP A 165 -3.16 3.08 -11.92
C ASP A 165 -3.84 1.80 -11.41
N LEU A 166 -3.56 1.38 -10.17
CA LEU A 166 -4.28 0.31 -9.49
C LEU A 166 -5.67 0.72 -8.97
N GLN A 167 -6.04 2.00 -9.08
CA GLN A 167 -7.28 2.54 -8.52
C GLN A 167 -8.30 2.85 -9.63
N GLY A 168 -9.55 2.44 -9.40
CA GLY A 168 -10.72 2.91 -10.14
C GLY A 168 -11.22 4.27 -9.63
N GLY A 169 -12.19 4.86 -10.33
CA GLY A 169 -12.84 6.11 -9.93
C GLY A 169 -12.19 7.40 -10.45
N LEU A 170 -12.58 8.52 -9.85
CA LEU A 170 -12.14 9.86 -10.24
C LEU A 170 -10.69 10.11 -9.88
N ALA A 171 -10.00 10.96 -10.64
CA ALA A 171 -8.57 11.26 -10.44
C ALA A 171 -8.23 11.66 -8.99
N ALA A 172 -9.03 12.55 -8.38
CA ALA A 172 -8.80 12.97 -6.99
C ALA A 172 -8.89 11.80 -5.99
N TYR A 173 -9.85 10.88 -6.20
CA TYR A 173 -9.98 9.68 -5.38
C TYR A 173 -8.77 8.76 -5.56
N LYS A 174 -8.41 8.46 -6.81
CA LYS A 174 -7.25 7.63 -7.15
C LYS A 174 -5.96 8.15 -6.51
N THR A 175 -5.70 9.45 -6.63
CA THR A 175 -4.53 10.10 -6.01
C THR A 175 -4.56 9.98 -4.49
N ASN A 176 -5.72 10.17 -3.86
CA ASN A 176 -5.85 10.06 -2.41
C ASN A 176 -5.62 8.62 -1.92
N GLU A 177 -6.18 7.62 -2.61
CA GLU A 177 -5.97 6.21 -2.29
C GLU A 177 -4.51 5.78 -2.47
N ALA A 178 -3.88 6.18 -3.58
CA ALA A 178 -2.47 5.92 -3.84
C ALA A 178 -1.57 6.56 -2.77
N LYS A 179 -1.88 7.79 -2.36
CA LYS A 179 -1.15 8.50 -1.29
C LYS A 179 -1.29 7.81 0.06
N ASN A 180 -2.51 7.48 0.47
CA ASN A 180 -2.79 6.93 1.79
C ASN A 180 -2.23 5.51 1.97
N ASN A 181 -2.09 4.77 0.86
CA ASN A 181 -1.60 3.40 0.85
C ASN A 181 -0.20 3.28 0.23
N PHE A 182 0.51 4.38 -0.01
CA PHE A 182 1.77 4.37 -0.75
C PHE A 182 2.81 3.37 -0.19
N PRO A 183 3.04 3.26 1.14
CA PRO A 183 3.94 2.25 1.68
C PRO A 183 3.54 0.80 1.37
N TYR A 184 2.23 0.52 1.31
CA TYR A 184 1.72 -0.79 0.91
C TYR A 184 1.91 -1.04 -0.59
N HIS A 185 1.69 -0.03 -1.44
CA HIS A 185 1.98 -0.14 -2.88
C HIS A 185 3.46 -0.38 -3.16
N LEU A 186 4.36 0.32 -2.46
CA LEU A 186 5.81 0.05 -2.53
C LEU A 186 6.12 -1.42 -2.23
N TYR A 187 5.51 -1.97 -1.17
CA TYR A 187 5.65 -3.38 -0.83
C TYR A 187 5.12 -4.31 -1.94
N LEU A 188 3.98 -3.99 -2.57
CA LEU A 188 3.45 -4.75 -3.71
C LEU A 188 4.40 -4.73 -4.92
N PHE A 189 5.11 -3.62 -5.13
CA PHE A 189 6.09 -3.43 -6.20
C PHE A 189 7.46 -4.04 -5.89
N GLY A 190 7.61 -4.72 -4.75
CA GLY A 190 8.89 -5.31 -4.34
C GLY A 190 9.91 -4.30 -3.83
N ILE A 191 9.47 -3.08 -3.50
CA ILE A 191 10.31 -2.06 -2.87
C ILE A 191 10.29 -2.28 -1.36
N HIS A 192 11.44 -2.66 -0.82
CA HIS A 192 11.59 -3.06 0.58
C HIS A 192 12.72 -2.29 1.25
N ALA A 193 12.71 -2.28 2.58
CA ALA A 193 13.83 -1.76 3.35
C ALA A 193 15.10 -2.61 3.15
N PRO A 194 16.29 -2.01 3.33
CA PRO A 194 16.51 -0.58 3.57
C PRO A 194 16.15 0.26 2.34
N PHE A 195 15.55 1.42 2.57
CA PHE A 195 15.06 2.31 1.52
C PHE A 195 16.13 3.34 1.15
N GLU A 196 16.75 3.18 -0.01
CA GLU A 196 17.67 4.16 -0.58
C GLU A 196 16.88 5.27 -1.27
N ILE A 197 16.77 6.43 -0.63
CA ILE A 197 16.02 7.55 -1.18
C ILE A 197 16.95 8.59 -1.79
N ALA A 198 16.49 9.24 -2.86
CA ALA A 198 17.02 10.51 -3.31
C ALA A 198 15.92 11.57 -3.21
N TYR A 199 16.27 12.76 -2.73
CA TYR A 199 15.33 13.85 -2.55
C TYR A 199 15.99 15.21 -2.74
N GLN A 200 15.18 16.20 -3.12
CA GLN A 200 15.60 17.59 -3.24
C GLN A 200 15.17 18.36 -2.00
N GLN A 201 16.12 18.99 -1.31
CA GLN A 201 15.86 19.90 -0.20
C GLN A 201 15.33 21.25 -0.70
N GLN A 202 14.83 22.09 0.20
CA GLN A 202 14.31 23.42 -0.13
C GLN A 202 15.36 24.37 -0.74
N ASP A 203 16.64 24.14 -0.46
CA ASP A 203 17.77 24.87 -1.07
C ASP A 203 18.11 24.39 -2.49
N GLY A 204 17.38 23.39 -3.00
CA GLY A 204 17.58 22.79 -4.30
C GLY A 204 18.62 21.66 -4.34
N ALA A 205 19.34 21.39 -3.23
CA ALA A 205 20.35 20.35 -3.18
C ALA A 205 19.71 18.96 -3.22
N ILE A 206 20.26 18.09 -4.08
CA ILE A 206 19.86 16.68 -4.13
C ILE A 206 20.71 15.91 -3.13
N GLN A 207 20.04 15.22 -2.21
CA GLN A 207 20.64 14.36 -1.20
C GLN A 207 20.20 12.92 -1.40
N LYS A 208 21.04 12.00 -0.92
CA LYS A 208 20.72 10.58 -0.86
C LYS A 208 20.92 10.10 0.57
N GLU A 209 20.01 9.28 1.05
CA GLU A 209 20.17 8.59 2.33
C GLU A 209 19.47 7.25 2.33
N THR A 210 19.85 6.40 3.28
CA THR A 210 19.27 5.08 3.46
C THR A 210 18.41 5.10 4.73
N LEU A 211 17.18 4.65 4.61
CA LEU A 211 16.22 4.56 5.72
C LEU A 211 15.91 3.09 6.01
N GLU A 212 16.12 2.63 7.24
CA GLU A 212 15.87 1.23 7.64
C GLU A 212 14.39 0.83 7.60
N GLY A 213 13.48 1.81 7.47
CA GLY A 213 12.05 1.61 7.63
C GLY A 213 11.65 1.39 9.09
N ILE A 214 10.35 1.44 9.35
CA ILE A 214 9.77 1.27 10.68
C ILE A 214 8.93 0.01 10.78
N THR A 215 8.59 -0.43 11.99
CA THR A 215 7.65 -1.55 12.13
C THR A 215 6.23 -1.11 11.76
N TYR A 216 5.37 -2.06 11.38
CA TYR A 216 3.97 -1.75 11.10
C TYR A 216 3.21 -1.16 12.32
N PRO A 217 3.41 -1.65 13.57
CA PRO A 217 2.86 -0.98 14.75
C PRO A 217 3.32 0.47 14.91
N ASP A 218 4.61 0.77 14.70
CA ASP A 218 5.13 2.14 14.77
C ASP A 218 4.53 3.03 13.68
N TYR A 219 4.37 2.49 12.47
CA TYR A 219 3.70 3.17 11.37
C TYR A 219 2.25 3.51 11.73
N LEU A 220 1.49 2.57 12.28
CA LEU A 220 0.12 2.82 12.73
C LEU A 220 0.07 3.89 13.83
N ALA A 221 0.96 3.81 14.81
CA ALA A 221 1.02 4.80 15.89
C ALA A 221 1.36 6.20 15.36
N ALA A 222 2.30 6.31 14.43
CA ALA A 222 2.72 7.58 13.85
C ALA A 222 1.72 8.17 12.85
N ASN A 223 0.90 7.33 12.21
CA ASN A 223 -0.13 7.73 11.25
C ASN A 223 -1.52 7.90 11.88
N GLN A 224 -1.65 7.77 13.21
CA GLN A 224 -2.88 8.10 13.91
C GLN A 224 -3.12 9.62 13.87
N LEU A 225 -4.00 10.04 12.96
CA LEU A 225 -4.56 11.38 13.02
C LEU A 225 -5.46 11.50 14.25
N ALA A 226 -5.47 12.69 14.86
CA ALA A 226 -6.45 13.01 15.90
C ALA A 226 -7.86 12.74 15.35
N PRO A 227 -8.74 12.08 16.12
CA PRO A 227 -10.08 11.75 15.65
C PRO A 227 -10.82 13.03 15.24
N VAL A 228 -11.14 13.15 13.96
CA VAL A 228 -11.97 14.24 13.44
C VAL A 228 -13.44 13.88 13.67
N PRO A 229 -14.24 14.73 14.33
CA PRO A 229 -15.65 14.43 14.54
C PRO A 229 -16.38 14.32 13.21
N ASN A 230 -17.28 13.34 13.09
CA ASN A 230 -18.10 13.14 11.89
C ASN A 230 -18.86 14.40 11.47
N PHE A 231 -19.26 15.21 12.45
CA PHE A 231 -19.94 16.47 12.25
C PHE A 231 -19.61 17.45 13.38
N SER A 232 -19.53 18.74 13.07
CA SER A 232 -19.37 19.80 14.05
C SER A 232 -20.10 21.07 13.61
N PHE A 233 -20.44 21.94 14.57
CA PHE A 233 -21.11 23.20 14.30
C PHE A 233 -20.35 24.36 14.94
N LYS A 234 -20.27 25.49 14.23
CA LYS A 234 -19.84 26.77 14.79
C LYS A 234 -20.67 27.91 14.22
N LEU A 235 -20.91 28.93 15.03
CA LEU A 235 -21.49 30.18 14.57
C LEU A 235 -20.35 31.12 14.13
N LEU A 236 -20.40 31.54 12.87
CA LEU A 236 -19.48 32.51 12.29
C LEU A 236 -20.05 33.93 12.44
N PRO A 237 -19.23 35.00 12.22
CA PRO A 237 -19.71 36.37 12.21
C PRO A 237 -20.92 36.56 11.28
N LYS A 238 -21.73 37.58 11.56
CA LYS A 238 -22.99 37.88 10.83
C LYS A 238 -24.04 36.77 10.93
N ARG A 239 -24.03 36.00 12.03
CA ARG A 239 -25.01 34.94 12.33
C ARG A 239 -25.06 33.81 11.28
N ILE A 240 -23.91 33.49 10.69
CA ILE A 240 -23.81 32.38 9.72
C ILE A 240 -23.53 31.08 10.49
N GLY A 241 -24.47 30.13 10.42
CA GLY A 241 -24.24 28.78 10.93
C GLY A 241 -23.37 27.97 9.98
N TYR A 242 -22.25 27.43 10.46
CA TYR A 242 -21.37 26.56 9.69
C TYR A 242 -21.41 25.14 10.28
N ILE A 243 -21.84 24.19 9.46
CA ILE A 243 -21.75 22.76 9.76
C ILE A 243 -20.57 22.20 8.99
N ASN A 244 -19.63 21.60 9.71
CA ASN A 244 -18.65 20.71 9.09
C ASN A 244 -19.24 19.30 9.07
N PHE A 245 -19.24 18.64 7.92
CA PHE A 245 -19.78 17.30 7.73
C PHE A 245 -18.73 16.42 7.07
N ASN A 246 -18.03 15.62 7.88
CA ASN A 246 -16.84 14.87 7.47
C ASN A 246 -17.14 13.40 7.11
N ALA A 247 -18.25 12.83 7.60
CA ALA A 247 -18.57 11.43 7.36
C ALA A 247 -20.08 11.16 7.26
N MET A 248 -20.47 10.33 6.27
CA MET A 248 -21.83 9.82 6.09
C MET A 248 -22.11 8.60 6.98
N SER A 249 -21.72 8.65 8.25
CA SER A 249 -21.92 7.56 9.20
C SER A 249 -22.60 8.04 10.48
N GLY A 250 -23.37 7.16 11.13
CA GLY A 250 -24.03 7.46 12.40
C GLY A 250 -25.28 8.33 12.27
N MET A 251 -26.18 8.00 11.34
CA MET A 251 -27.44 8.72 11.08
C MET A 251 -28.22 9.12 12.34
N LYS A 252 -28.34 8.22 13.32
CA LYS A 252 -29.02 8.53 14.60
C LYS A 252 -28.34 9.68 15.36
N LYS A 253 -27.00 9.67 15.43
CA LYS A 253 -26.23 10.73 16.09
C LYS A 253 -26.30 12.04 15.31
N PHE A 254 -26.29 11.96 13.98
CA PHE A 254 -26.41 13.15 13.11
C PHE A 254 -27.75 13.87 13.31
N LYS A 255 -28.87 13.13 13.43
CA LYS A 255 -30.18 13.73 13.74
C LYS A 255 -30.17 14.51 15.06
N VAL A 256 -29.68 13.88 16.13
CA VAL A 256 -29.54 14.55 17.45
C VAL A 256 -28.66 15.80 17.36
N PHE A 257 -27.57 15.73 16.58
CA PHE A 257 -26.71 16.88 16.33
C PHE A 257 -27.46 18.03 15.63
N LEU A 258 -28.20 17.75 14.55
CA LEU A 258 -29.00 18.75 13.85
C LEU A 258 -30.03 19.41 14.77
N ASP A 259 -30.72 18.64 15.60
CA ASP A 259 -31.70 19.18 16.55
C ASP A 259 -31.05 20.16 17.52
N SER A 260 -29.85 19.84 18.01
CA SER A 260 -29.10 20.71 18.94
C SER A 260 -28.67 22.04 18.32
N ILE A 261 -28.43 22.09 16.99
CA ILE A 261 -28.06 23.32 16.29
C ILE A 261 -29.20 24.33 16.32
N PHE A 262 -30.45 23.88 16.15
CA PHE A 262 -31.61 24.79 16.17
C PHE A 262 -31.84 25.41 17.55
N THR A 263 -31.40 24.78 18.64
CA THR A 263 -31.38 25.40 19.96
C THR A 263 -30.39 26.56 20.04
N ILE A 264 -29.26 26.45 19.36
CA ILE A 264 -28.21 27.48 19.35
C ILE A 264 -28.63 28.68 18.47
N LEU A 265 -29.22 28.43 17.30
CA LEU A 265 -29.63 29.47 16.36
C LEU A 265 -30.82 30.32 16.83
N ARG A 266 -31.56 29.87 17.85
CA ARG A 266 -32.70 30.61 18.45
C ARG A 266 -32.27 31.70 19.44
N LYS A 267 -30.99 31.76 19.79
CA LYS A 267 -30.39 32.82 20.64
C LYS A 267 -29.80 33.92 19.77
#